data_AF-A0A1W9RY44-F1
#
_entry.id   AF-A0A1W9RY44-F1
#
_cell.length_a   1.000
_cell.length_b   1.000
_cell.length_c   1.000
_cell.angle_alpha   90.00
_cell.angle_beta   90.00
_cell.angle_gamma   90.00
#
_symmetry.space_group_name_H-M   'P 1'
#
loop_
_entity.id
_entity.type
_entity.pdbx_description
1 polymer ?
#
loop_
_entity_poly.entity_id
_entity_poly.type
_entity_poly.pdbx_seq_one_letter_code
_entity_poly.pdbx_strand_id
1 'polypeptide(L)'
;MRLTPQQIRNQTFKKRVFGGYAEEEVEEFLAAVETTVSDLISETENLRGIIENLNLKISHLEQEREEVRKLKEQAKAEAEEILLSAQEQYRELKRQLDDERHRLEDEIEIEISRRKDELYQFELIKNGFKRRLRHVLEEFSAIVDSLEQEQEFRKLRSVIDFAEKDYIPDEPVSIPKLLQNTRYRFVHSIFEKEEEDA
;
A
#
# COMPACT_ATOMS: atom_id res chain seq x y z
N MET A 1 21.97 -69.60 -51.52
CA MET A 1 22.20 -70.98 -51.04
C MET A 1 23.45 -70.94 -50.17
N ARG A 2 23.33 -71.07 -48.85
CA ARG A 2 24.50 -71.04 -47.94
C ARG A 2 24.93 -72.48 -47.68
N LEU A 3 26.18 -72.79 -48.03
CA LEU A 3 26.78 -74.08 -47.71
C LEU A 3 27.01 -74.15 -46.21
N THR A 4 26.60 -75.23 -45.58
CA THR A 4 26.94 -75.52 -44.18
C THR A 4 28.36 -76.09 -44.11
N PRO A 5 29.08 -75.93 -42.98
CA PRO A 5 30.38 -76.57 -42.78
C PRO A 5 30.35 -78.08 -43.09
N GLN A 6 29.30 -78.78 -42.66
CA GLN A 6 29.09 -80.20 -42.98
C GLN A 6 28.89 -80.50 -44.47
N GLN A 7 28.23 -79.61 -45.23
CA GLN A 7 28.08 -79.77 -46.67
C GLN A 7 29.41 -79.54 -47.41
N ILE A 8 30.28 -78.67 -46.90
CA ILE A 8 31.62 -78.42 -47.46
C ILE A 8 32.51 -79.64 -47.22
N ARG A 9 32.48 -80.19 -46.00
CA ARG A 9 33.24 -81.39 -45.62
C ARG A 9 32.84 -82.64 -46.39
N ASN A 10 31.55 -82.83 -46.62
CA ASN A 10 31.02 -84.01 -47.33
C ASN A 10 30.97 -83.84 -48.85
N GLN A 11 31.54 -82.76 -49.39
CA GLN A 11 31.47 -82.45 -50.82
C GLN A 11 32.41 -83.38 -51.61
N THR A 12 31.84 -84.23 -52.46
CA THR A 12 32.60 -85.08 -53.38
C THR A 12 32.69 -84.45 -54.77
N PHE A 13 33.86 -84.55 -55.42
CA PHE A 13 34.06 -84.11 -56.81
C PHE A 13 34.24 -85.29 -57.76
N LYS A 14 33.77 -85.14 -59.01
CA LYS A 14 33.99 -86.15 -60.06
C LYS A 14 35.44 -86.09 -60.54
N LYS A 15 36.17 -87.20 -60.50
CA LYS A 15 37.54 -87.28 -61.04
C LYS A 15 37.55 -87.19 -62.56
N ARG A 16 38.42 -86.36 -63.13
CA ARG A 16 38.70 -86.30 -64.58
C ARG A 16 39.84 -87.25 -64.95
N VAL A 17 39.77 -87.84 -66.14
CA VAL A 17 40.74 -88.83 -66.65
C VAL A 17 42.10 -88.19 -67.04
N PHE A 18 42.13 -86.88 -67.32
CA PHE A 18 43.36 -86.13 -67.61
C PHE A 18 43.24 -84.69 -67.10
N GLY A 19 44.26 -84.19 -66.39
CA GLY A 19 44.38 -82.80 -65.92
C GLY A 19 43.31 -82.35 -64.91
N GLY A 20 43.54 -82.58 -63.61
CA GLY A 20 42.70 -82.12 -62.50
C GLY A 20 43.53 -81.65 -61.29
N TYR A 21 42.88 -81.00 -60.32
CA TYR A 21 43.51 -80.58 -59.06
C TYR A 21 43.94 -81.79 -58.21
N ALA A 22 44.99 -81.63 -57.42
CA ALA A 22 45.43 -82.65 -56.48
C ALA A 22 44.38 -82.84 -55.38
N GLU A 23 44.01 -84.10 -55.12
CA GLU A 23 42.95 -84.45 -54.15
C GLU A 23 43.30 -83.98 -52.73
N GLU A 24 44.56 -84.16 -52.32
CA GLU A 24 45.07 -83.71 -51.01
C GLU A 24 44.99 -82.18 -50.85
N GLU A 25 45.37 -81.42 -51.88
CA GLU A 25 45.33 -79.95 -51.85
C GLU A 25 43.89 -79.42 -51.80
N VAL A 26 42.97 -80.08 -52.53
CA VAL A 26 41.55 -79.75 -52.49
C VAL A 26 40.94 -80.08 -51.13
N GLU A 27 41.33 -81.18 -50.49
CA GLU A 27 40.86 -81.57 -49.16
C GLU A 27 41.35 -80.60 -48.08
N GLU A 28 42.63 -80.21 -48.11
CA GLU A 28 43.19 -79.21 -47.20
C GLU A 28 42.52 -77.83 -47.37
N PHE A 29 42.28 -77.42 -48.62
CA PHE A 29 41.54 -76.19 -48.91
C PHE A 29 40.10 -76.26 -48.39
N LEU A 30 39.39 -77.37 -48.60
CA LEU A 30 38.02 -77.54 -48.10
C LEU A 30 37.96 -77.53 -46.56
N ALA A 31 38.95 -78.09 -45.87
CA ALA A 31 39.04 -78.03 -44.41
C ALA A 31 39.24 -76.58 -43.88
N ALA A 32 40.08 -75.80 -44.57
CA ALA A 32 40.27 -74.38 -44.25
C ALA A 32 38.99 -73.56 -44.51
N VAL A 33 38.29 -73.85 -45.62
CA VAL A 33 37.00 -73.22 -45.95
C VAL A 33 35.91 -73.64 -44.96
N GLU A 34 35.84 -74.90 -44.55
CA GLU A 34 34.92 -75.38 -43.51
C GLU A 34 35.10 -74.59 -42.21
N THR A 35 36.34 -74.46 -41.74
CA THR A 35 36.69 -73.72 -40.53
C THR A 35 36.28 -72.26 -40.65
N THR A 36 36.64 -71.60 -41.75
CA THR A 36 36.29 -70.20 -42.00
C THR A 36 34.78 -69.97 -42.03
N VAL A 37 34.02 -70.88 -42.66
CA VAL A 37 32.56 -70.79 -42.72
C VAL A 37 31.92 -71.04 -41.34
N SER A 38 32.48 -71.96 -40.55
CA SER A 38 32.04 -72.20 -39.17
C SER A 38 32.25 -70.96 -38.30
N ASP A 39 33.43 -70.34 -38.38
CA ASP A 39 33.76 -69.13 -37.63
C ASP A 39 32.86 -67.95 -38.03
N LEU A 40 32.62 -67.76 -39.34
CA LEU A 40 31.69 -66.74 -39.83
C LEU A 40 30.26 -66.96 -39.33
N ILE A 41 29.79 -68.21 -39.26
CA ILE A 41 28.45 -68.51 -38.72
C ILE A 41 28.40 -68.15 -37.23
N SER A 42 29.39 -68.59 -36.45
CA SER A 42 29.51 -68.27 -35.02
C SER A 42 29.55 -66.77 -34.76
N GLU A 43 30.35 -66.03 -35.53
CA GLU A 43 30.43 -64.57 -35.42
C GLU A 43 29.10 -63.91 -35.79
N THR A 44 28.39 -64.38 -36.82
CA THR A 44 27.08 -63.83 -37.15
C THR A 44 26.02 -64.10 -36.08
N GLU A 45 26.08 -65.23 -35.38
CA GLU A 45 25.19 -65.52 -34.25
C GLU A 45 25.53 -64.63 -33.05
N ASN A 46 26.81 -64.46 -32.73
CA ASN A 46 27.26 -63.55 -31.68
C ASN A 46 26.85 -62.10 -31.95
N LEU A 47 27.08 -61.60 -33.17
CA LEU A 47 26.68 -60.24 -33.57
C LEU A 47 25.17 -60.04 -33.52
N ARG A 48 24.38 -61.06 -33.91
CA ARG A 48 22.91 -61.02 -33.76
C ARG A 48 22.50 -60.92 -32.30
N GLY A 49 23.11 -61.70 -31.41
CA GLY A 49 22.85 -61.63 -29.98
C GLY A 49 23.18 -60.26 -29.39
N ILE A 50 24.29 -59.65 -29.82
CA ILE A 50 24.66 -58.28 -29.41
C ILE A 50 23.64 -57.26 -29.89
N ILE A 51 23.22 -57.33 -31.16
CA ILE A 51 22.20 -56.43 -31.73
C ILE A 51 20.88 -56.55 -30.94
N GLU A 52 20.47 -57.78 -30.61
CA GLU A 52 19.25 -58.01 -29.84
C GLU A 52 19.34 -57.42 -28.43
N ASN A 53 20.48 -57.62 -27.73
CA ASN A 53 20.71 -57.01 -26.43
C ASN A 53 20.70 -55.47 -26.48
N LEU A 54 21.36 -54.89 -27.50
CA LEU A 54 21.38 -53.44 -27.69
C LEU A 54 19.99 -52.89 -27.98
N ASN A 55 19.18 -53.58 -28.79
CA ASN A 55 17.80 -53.18 -29.07
C ASN A 55 16.93 -53.21 -27.80
N LEU A 56 17.08 -54.24 -26.96
CA LEU A 56 16.38 -54.30 -25.66
C LEU A 56 16.78 -53.12 -24.76
N LYS A 57 18.08 -52.80 -24.72
CA LYS A 57 18.57 -51.66 -23.93
C LYS A 57 18.07 -50.32 -24.46
N ILE A 58 18.05 -50.14 -25.78
CA ILE A 58 17.49 -48.94 -26.42
C ILE A 58 16.02 -48.80 -26.07
N SER A 59 15.24 -49.87 -26.20
CA SER A 59 13.81 -49.85 -25.87
C SER A 59 13.54 -49.48 -24.42
N HIS A 60 14.31 -50.02 -23.47
CA HIS A 60 14.20 -49.66 -22.05
C HIS A 60 14.55 -48.18 -21.82
N LEU A 61 15.65 -47.69 -22.40
CA LEU A 61 16.04 -46.28 -22.27
C LEU A 61 15.02 -45.34 -22.90
N GLU A 62 14.36 -45.75 -23.98
CA GLU A 62 13.27 -44.97 -24.59
C GLU A 62 12.04 -44.88 -23.68
N GLN A 63 11.68 -45.99 -23.01
CA GLN A 63 10.60 -46.01 -22.02
C GLN A 63 10.92 -45.09 -20.83
N GLU A 64 12.11 -45.21 -20.25
CA GLU A 64 12.58 -44.37 -19.14
C GLU A 64 12.59 -42.89 -19.54
N ARG A 65 13.08 -42.57 -20.75
CA ARG A 65 13.06 -41.20 -21.28
C ARG A 65 11.65 -40.65 -21.39
N GLU A 66 10.69 -41.46 -21.81
CA GLU A 66 9.30 -41.04 -21.94
C GLU A 66 8.63 -40.81 -20.58
N GLU A 67 8.92 -41.65 -19.59
CA GLU A 67 8.47 -41.44 -18.20
C GLU A 67 9.04 -40.15 -17.62
N VAL A 68 10.34 -39.92 -17.75
CA VAL A 68 10.99 -38.67 -17.30
C VAL A 68 10.40 -37.46 -18.02
N ARG A 69 10.09 -37.58 -19.31
CA ARG A 69 9.45 -36.51 -20.08
C ARG A 69 8.06 -36.19 -19.54
N LYS A 70 7.25 -37.21 -19.25
CA LYS A 70 5.90 -37.03 -18.67
C LYS A 70 5.98 -36.40 -17.28
N LEU A 71 6.88 -36.89 -16.42
CA LEU A 71 7.10 -36.33 -15.10
C LEU A 71 7.53 -34.86 -15.18
N LYS A 72 8.44 -34.52 -16.11
CA LYS A 72 8.86 -33.14 -16.34
C LYS A 72 7.70 -32.25 -16.78
N GLU A 73 6.83 -32.74 -17.66
CA GLU A 73 5.68 -31.98 -18.13
C GLU A 73 4.67 -31.74 -17.00
N GLN A 74 4.41 -32.77 -16.19
CA GLN A 74 3.56 -32.66 -15.00
C GLN A 74 4.13 -31.66 -13.98
N ALA A 75 5.41 -31.76 -13.66
CA ALA A 75 6.07 -30.84 -12.73
C ALA A 75 6.03 -29.38 -13.24
N LYS A 76 6.13 -29.18 -14.56
CA LYS A 76 5.96 -27.84 -15.16
C LYS A 76 4.54 -27.32 -15.01
N ALA A 77 3.53 -28.13 -15.34
CA ALA A 77 2.14 -27.74 -15.22
C ALA A 77 1.77 -27.40 -13.76
N GLU A 78 2.24 -28.21 -12.81
CA GLU A 78 2.05 -27.97 -11.38
C GLU A 78 2.76 -26.69 -10.92
N ALA A 79 4.00 -26.45 -11.37
CA ALA A 79 4.72 -25.22 -11.04
C ALA A 79 4.00 -23.98 -11.60
N GLU A 80 3.44 -24.06 -12.82
CA GLU A 80 2.65 -22.97 -13.41
C GLU A 80 1.37 -22.71 -12.61
N GLU A 81 0.68 -23.76 -12.16
CA GLU A 81 -0.52 -23.65 -11.31
C GLU A 81 -0.21 -23.02 -9.94
N ILE A 82 0.91 -23.42 -9.31
CA ILE A 82 1.37 -22.82 -8.05
C ILE A 82 1.71 -21.34 -8.25
N LEU A 83 2.37 -20.99 -9.35
CA LEU A 83 2.68 -19.59 -9.65
C LEU A 83 1.42 -18.76 -9.88
N LEU A 84 0.44 -19.29 -10.61
CA LEU A 84 -0.84 -18.63 -10.86
C LEU A 84 -1.60 -18.40 -9.54
N SER A 85 -1.77 -19.45 -8.73
CA SER A 85 -2.48 -19.37 -7.45
C SER A 85 -1.78 -18.44 -6.46
N ALA A 86 -0.45 -18.46 -6.39
CA ALA A 86 0.32 -17.53 -5.56
C ALA A 86 0.14 -16.07 -6.03
N GLN A 87 0.08 -15.83 -7.35
CA GLN A 87 -0.20 -14.49 -7.88
C GLN A 87 -1.62 -14.02 -7.55
N GLU A 88 -2.61 -14.90 -7.64
CA GLU A 88 -3.99 -14.59 -7.27
C GLU A 88 -4.11 -14.26 -5.78
N GLN A 89 -3.52 -15.07 -4.91
CA GLN A 89 -3.46 -14.82 -3.47
C GLN A 89 -2.77 -13.50 -3.15
N TYR A 90 -1.66 -13.20 -3.83
CA TYR A 90 -0.96 -11.92 -3.67
C TYR A 90 -1.84 -10.74 -4.09
N ARG A 91 -2.56 -10.85 -5.22
CA ARG A 91 -3.49 -9.80 -5.68
C ARG A 91 -4.61 -9.57 -4.69
N GLU A 92 -5.20 -10.63 -4.16
CA GLU A 92 -6.28 -10.52 -3.19
C GLU A 92 -5.77 -9.93 -1.87
N LEU A 93 -4.63 -10.39 -1.37
CA LEU A 93 -4.00 -9.81 -0.17
C LEU A 93 -3.69 -8.33 -0.37
N LYS A 94 -3.15 -7.96 -1.52
CA LYS A 94 -2.87 -6.56 -1.84
C LYS A 94 -4.16 -5.74 -1.85
N ARG A 95 -5.23 -6.25 -2.45
CA ARG A 95 -6.54 -5.60 -2.47
C ARG A 95 -7.08 -5.40 -1.05
N GLN A 96 -6.99 -6.42 -0.20
CA GLN A 96 -7.41 -6.35 1.19
C GLN A 96 -6.61 -5.30 1.97
N LEU A 97 -5.29 -5.24 1.77
CA LEU A 97 -4.44 -4.23 2.38
C LEU A 97 -4.77 -2.81 1.91
N ASP A 98 -5.04 -2.62 0.62
CA ASP A 98 -5.46 -1.32 0.09
C ASP A 98 -6.83 -0.91 0.65
N ASP A 99 -7.79 -1.84 0.76
CA ASP A 99 -9.11 -1.60 1.36
C ASP A 99 -9.00 -1.27 2.86
N GLU A 100 -8.19 -2.00 3.62
CA GLU A 100 -7.92 -1.70 5.04
C GLU A 100 -7.23 -0.37 5.23
N ARG A 101 -6.25 -0.03 4.38
CA ARG A 101 -5.58 1.28 4.40
C ARG A 101 -6.60 2.38 4.20
N HIS A 102 -7.47 2.28 3.20
CA HIS A 102 -8.48 3.30 2.94
C HIS A 102 -9.49 3.44 4.09
N ARG A 103 -9.93 2.33 4.68
CA ARG A 103 -10.80 2.39 5.88
C ARG A 103 -10.12 3.12 7.04
N LEU A 104 -8.84 2.86 7.27
CA LEU A 104 -8.08 3.51 8.34
C LEU A 104 -7.85 5.00 8.04
N GLU A 105 -7.58 5.35 6.78
CA GLU A 105 -7.47 6.73 6.33
C GLU A 105 -8.78 7.50 6.58
N ASP A 106 -9.92 6.92 6.20
CA ASP A 106 -11.25 7.50 6.42
C ASP A 106 -11.55 7.66 7.93
N GLU A 107 -11.23 6.66 8.74
CA GLU A 107 -11.42 6.71 10.20
C GLU A 107 -10.58 7.82 10.84
N ILE A 108 -9.32 7.95 10.45
CA ILE A 108 -8.42 9.00 10.91
C ILE A 108 -8.92 10.38 10.46
N GLU A 109 -9.42 10.52 9.23
CA GLU A 109 -9.94 11.80 8.73
C GLU A 109 -11.18 12.25 9.51
N ILE A 110 -12.08 11.32 9.82
CA ILE A 110 -13.24 11.58 10.68
C ILE A 110 -12.79 12.01 12.08
N GLU A 111 -11.83 11.30 12.68
CA GLU A 111 -11.36 11.63 14.02
C GLU A 111 -10.63 12.98 14.06
N ILE A 112 -9.80 13.29 13.07
CA ILE A 112 -9.15 14.60 12.93
C ILE A 112 -10.21 15.70 12.83
N SER A 113 -11.24 15.51 12.02
CA SER A 113 -12.31 16.49 11.84
C SER A 113 -13.06 16.73 13.15
N ARG A 114 -13.42 15.65 13.85
CA ARG A 114 -14.03 15.73 15.19
C ARG A 114 -13.16 16.47 16.19
N ARG A 115 -11.85 16.16 16.24
CA ARG A 115 -10.91 16.83 17.15
C ARG A 115 -10.75 18.32 16.83
N LYS A 116 -10.76 18.70 15.56
CA LYS A 116 -10.76 20.10 15.14
C LYS A 116 -12.01 20.83 15.61
N ASP A 117 -13.18 20.21 15.48
CA ASP A 117 -14.45 20.78 15.95
C ASP A 117 -14.44 20.96 17.48
N GLU A 118 -14.02 19.93 18.22
CA GLU A 118 -13.85 20.01 19.68
C GLU A 118 -12.94 21.18 20.08
N LEU A 119 -11.80 21.34 19.39
CA LEU A 119 -10.86 22.44 19.63
C LEU A 119 -11.47 23.81 19.34
N TYR A 120 -12.25 23.94 18.26
CA TYR A 120 -12.96 25.17 17.94
C TYR A 120 -13.98 25.54 19.03
N GLN A 121 -14.73 24.56 19.55
CA GLN A 121 -15.67 24.79 20.64
C GLN A 121 -14.97 25.22 21.93
N PHE A 122 -13.85 24.57 22.29
CA PHE A 122 -13.05 24.98 23.44
C PHE A 122 -12.49 26.40 23.28
N GLU A 123 -12.05 26.78 22.08
CA GLU A 123 -11.59 28.13 21.77
C GLU A 123 -12.71 29.16 21.95
N LEU A 124 -13.92 28.86 21.47
CA LEU A 124 -15.10 29.70 21.64
C LEU A 124 -15.45 29.88 23.12
N ILE A 125 -15.48 28.80 23.89
CA ILE A 125 -15.75 28.83 25.34
C ILE A 125 -14.69 29.64 26.07
N LYS A 126 -13.40 29.39 25.81
CA LYS A 126 -12.26 30.14 26.37
C LYS A 126 -12.40 31.64 26.12
N ASN A 127 -12.67 32.02 24.87
CA ASN A 127 -12.79 33.43 24.49
C ASN A 127 -14.06 34.07 25.07
N GLY A 128 -15.17 33.32 25.16
CA GLY A 128 -16.40 33.77 25.81
C GLY A 128 -16.20 34.01 27.31
N PHE A 129 -15.55 33.07 28.00
CA PHE A 129 -15.21 33.22 29.43
C PHE A 129 -14.28 34.42 29.66
N LYS A 130 -13.23 34.56 28.84
CA LYS A 130 -12.32 35.73 28.90
C LYS A 130 -13.07 37.05 28.77
N ARG A 131 -14.04 37.14 27.85
CA ARG A 131 -14.89 38.34 27.68
C ARG A 131 -15.76 38.59 28.90
N ARG A 132 -16.44 37.56 29.42
CA ARG A 132 -17.27 37.67 30.63
C ARG A 132 -16.46 38.12 31.83
N LEU A 133 -15.28 37.53 32.05
CA LEU A 133 -14.39 37.92 33.14
C LEU A 133 -13.95 39.37 33.01
N ARG A 134 -13.58 39.81 31.80
CA ARG A 134 -13.25 41.22 31.57
C ARG A 134 -14.42 42.14 31.90
N HIS A 135 -15.63 41.79 31.43
CA HIS A 135 -16.82 42.59 31.70
C HIS A 135 -17.12 42.72 33.20
N VAL A 136 -17.06 41.62 33.94
CA VAL A 136 -17.26 41.62 35.41
C VAL A 136 -16.21 42.50 36.11
N LEU A 137 -14.95 42.46 35.67
CA LEU A 137 -13.90 43.31 36.22
C LEU A 137 -14.11 44.80 35.88
N GLU A 138 -14.59 45.10 34.68
CA GLU A 138 -14.96 46.48 34.27
C GLU A 138 -16.15 46.99 35.09
N GLU A 139 -17.17 46.15 35.32
CA GLU A 139 -18.30 46.48 36.19
C GLU A 139 -17.85 46.76 37.62
N PHE A 140 -17.00 45.90 38.21
CA PHE A 140 -16.45 46.14 39.55
C PHE A 140 -15.61 47.42 39.61
N SER A 141 -14.81 47.72 38.58
CA SER A 141 -14.06 48.98 38.51
C SER A 141 -15.01 50.19 38.51
N ALA A 142 -16.07 50.15 37.70
CA ALA A 142 -17.04 51.25 37.64
C ALA A 142 -17.77 51.45 38.98
N ILE A 143 -18.07 50.36 39.70
CA ILE A 143 -18.64 50.45 41.05
C ILE A 143 -17.66 51.14 42.01
N VAL A 144 -16.38 50.73 42.00
CA VAL A 144 -15.35 51.38 42.83
C VAL A 144 -15.26 52.87 42.51
N ASP A 145 -15.20 53.24 41.23
CA ASP A 145 -15.15 54.64 40.79
C ASP A 145 -16.37 55.45 41.28
N SER A 146 -17.57 54.88 41.21
CA SER A 146 -18.79 55.52 41.72
C SER A 146 -18.79 55.70 43.24
N LEU A 147 -18.25 54.74 44.00
CA LEU A 147 -18.13 54.85 45.45
C LEU A 147 -17.11 55.91 45.86
N GLU A 148 -16.00 56.03 45.12
CA GLU A 148 -15.03 57.11 45.31
C GLU A 148 -15.68 58.47 45.05
N GLN A 149 -16.42 58.60 43.94
CA GLN A 149 -17.17 59.83 43.64
C GLN A 149 -18.19 60.16 44.74
N GLU A 150 -18.95 59.19 45.26
CA GLU A 150 -19.87 59.43 46.38
C GLU A 150 -19.17 59.89 47.66
N GLN A 151 -17.97 59.37 47.95
CA GLN A 151 -17.18 59.85 49.09
C GLN A 151 -16.72 61.29 48.85
N GLU A 152 -16.25 61.63 47.65
CA GLU A 152 -15.89 62.99 47.28
C GLU A 152 -17.09 63.94 47.35
N PHE A 153 -18.26 63.53 46.85
CA PHE A 153 -19.51 64.28 46.99
C PHE A 153 -19.90 64.49 48.47
N ARG A 154 -19.73 63.48 49.32
CA ARG A 154 -19.96 63.61 50.77
C ARG A 154 -18.99 64.58 51.42
N LYS A 155 -17.70 64.55 51.07
CA LYS A 155 -16.70 65.52 51.53
C LYS A 155 -17.07 66.93 51.09
N LEU A 156 -17.33 67.13 49.80
CA LEU A 156 -17.78 68.41 49.23
C LEU A 156 -19.03 68.94 49.93
N ARG A 157 -20.03 68.08 50.17
CA ARG A 157 -21.26 68.47 50.88
C ARG A 157 -20.99 68.83 52.33
N SER A 158 -20.10 68.12 53.03
CA SER A 158 -19.71 68.49 54.40
C SER A 158 -18.99 69.84 54.46
N VAL A 159 -18.20 70.18 53.43
CA VAL A 159 -17.56 71.50 53.30
C VAL A 159 -18.60 72.58 53.01
N ILE A 160 -19.59 72.30 52.16
CA ILE A 160 -20.70 73.22 51.88
C ILE A 160 -21.56 73.44 53.13
N ASP A 161 -21.97 72.37 53.82
CA ASP A 161 -22.77 72.46 55.05
C ASP A 161 -22.00 73.22 56.15
N PHE A 162 -20.67 73.07 56.22
CA PHE A 162 -19.81 73.86 57.09
C PHE A 162 -19.79 75.34 56.68
N ALA A 163 -19.61 75.63 55.39
CA ALA A 163 -19.61 76.99 54.86
C ALA A 163 -20.98 77.70 54.97
N GLU A 164 -22.09 76.98 54.82
CA GLU A 164 -23.45 77.50 55.04
C GLU A 164 -23.71 77.83 56.51
N LYS A 165 -23.11 77.09 57.45
CA LYS A 165 -23.26 77.33 58.89
C LYS A 165 -22.51 78.57 59.36
N ASP A 166 -21.40 78.89 58.71
CA ASP A 166 -20.60 80.09 58.96
C ASP A 166 -21.06 81.30 58.13
N TYR A 167 -22.08 81.14 57.26
CA TYR A 167 -22.61 82.23 56.44
C TYR A 167 -23.77 82.95 57.14
N ILE A 168 -23.46 84.10 57.76
CA ILE A 168 -24.45 85.11 58.12
C ILE A 168 -24.41 86.18 57.00
N PRO A 169 -25.49 86.39 56.22
CA PRO A 169 -25.49 87.44 55.21
C PRO A 169 -25.52 88.81 55.90
N ASP A 170 -24.45 89.59 55.74
CA ASP A 170 -24.33 90.93 56.35
C ASP A 170 -25.30 91.97 55.76
N GLU A 171 -25.97 91.71 54.63
CA GLU A 171 -27.02 92.59 54.07
C GLU A 171 -28.14 91.80 53.36
N PRO A 172 -29.41 92.27 53.40
CA PRO A 172 -30.52 91.64 52.69
C PRO A 172 -30.33 91.76 51.17
N VAL A 173 -30.32 90.62 50.49
CA VAL A 173 -30.12 90.50 49.04
C VAL A 173 -31.23 91.26 48.28
N SER A 174 -30.85 92.32 47.58
CA SER A 174 -31.76 93.12 46.74
C SER A 174 -32.00 92.43 45.39
N ILE A 175 -33.17 91.82 45.24
CA ILE A 175 -33.64 91.08 44.04
C ILE A 175 -33.44 91.84 42.70
N PRO A 176 -33.59 93.18 42.62
CA PRO A 176 -33.37 93.92 41.36
C PRO A 176 -31.94 93.89 40.80
N LYS A 177 -30.90 93.72 41.64
CA LYS A 177 -29.49 93.67 41.16
C LYS A 177 -29.15 92.33 40.50
N LEU A 178 -29.80 91.24 40.89
CA LEU A 178 -29.55 89.90 40.34
C LEU A 178 -30.13 89.73 38.92
N LEU A 179 -31.19 90.47 38.59
CA LEU A 179 -31.88 90.38 37.30
C LEU A 179 -31.27 91.26 36.19
N GLN A 180 -30.30 92.14 36.51
CA GLN A 180 -29.70 93.03 35.50
C GLN A 180 -28.77 92.30 34.51
N ASN A 181 -28.27 91.12 34.87
CA ASN A 181 -27.37 90.33 34.02
C ASN A 181 -28.01 89.05 33.44
N THR A 182 -29.28 88.79 33.70
CA THR A 182 -30.00 87.68 33.06
C THR A 182 -30.57 88.14 31.71
N ARG A 183 -29.75 88.06 30.66
CA ARG A 183 -30.26 88.04 29.28
C ARG A 183 -31.01 86.71 29.08
N TYR A 184 -32.33 86.75 29.23
CA TYR A 184 -33.21 85.70 28.73
C TYR A 184 -32.98 85.54 27.22
N ARG A 185 -32.37 84.43 26.80
CA ARG A 185 -32.46 83.95 25.41
C ARG A 185 -33.51 82.85 25.39
N PHE A 186 -34.75 83.26 25.11
CA PHE A 186 -35.83 82.34 24.78
C PHE A 186 -35.46 81.58 23.50
N VAL A 187 -35.56 80.26 23.55
CA VAL A 187 -35.46 79.34 22.42
C VAL A 187 -36.65 79.60 21.48
N HIS A 188 -36.39 79.70 20.18
CA HIS A 188 -37.43 79.74 19.15
C HIS A 188 -37.12 78.69 18.06
N SER A 189 -38.14 77.86 17.78
CA SER A 189 -38.39 77.03 16.58
C SER A 189 -37.31 76.02 16.15
N ILE A 190 -37.52 74.68 16.15
CA ILE A 190 -38.48 73.85 15.37
C ILE A 190 -38.48 74.20 13.87
N PHE A 191 -38.10 73.19 13.05
CA PHE A 191 -38.07 73.08 11.57
C PHE A 191 -36.78 73.49 10.84
N GLU A 192 -35.99 72.50 10.40
CA GLU A 192 -35.63 72.16 9.00
C GLU A 192 -34.47 71.14 9.00
N LYS A 193 -34.77 69.86 8.71
CA LYS A 193 -34.42 69.08 7.50
C LYS A 193 -32.91 68.78 7.35
N GLU A 194 -32.48 67.53 7.50
CA GLU A 194 -32.39 66.51 6.41
C GLU A 194 -31.69 67.03 5.15
N GLU A 195 -30.43 66.61 4.97
CA GLU A 195 -29.77 66.15 3.72
C GLU A 195 -28.31 65.79 4.11
N GLU A 196 -27.96 64.51 4.27
CA GLU A 196 -27.57 63.52 3.24
C GLU A 196 -26.28 63.89 2.46
N ASP A 197 -25.26 63.07 2.72
CA ASP A 197 -24.39 62.39 1.75
C ASP A 197 -23.95 63.12 0.46
N ALA A 198 -22.63 63.39 0.40
CA ALA A 198 -21.79 63.19 -0.79
C ALA A 198 -20.33 62.99 -0.39
#